data_AF-A0A0S8KRJ7-F1
#
_entry.id   AF-A0A0S8KRJ7-F1
#
_cell.length_a   1.000
_cell.length_b   1.000
_cell.length_c   1.000
_cell.angle_alpha   90.00
_cell.angle_beta   90.00
_cell.angle_gamma   90.00
#
_symmetry.space_group_name_H-M   'P 1'
#
loop_
_entity.id
_entity.type
_entity.pdbx_description
1 polymer ?
#
loop_
_entity_poly.entity_id
_entity_poly.type
_entity_poly.pdbx_seq_one_letter_code
_entity_poly.pdbx_strand_id
1 'polypeptide(L)'
;MWVAIAIPVTIIPIAMVFICMFRRNIAGLLDRAKTVGYRGVELQADIPDQTHRDVGKAAADRLVHALDSPALKDTEKFIRELLTNLKIDEAGDKEKVLIRYLAADELLIRFMQVESSIWGSQIYILEHLNDAREGIPKEEVKAVYYDKAAEKYAEVYALYTYDNYLAYLRAFGLIIDRNGRLCISQFGVEFLQYLINRGKSGARFRAG
;
A
#
# COMPACT_ATOMS: atom_id res chain seq x y z
N MET A 1 7.12 11.00 -39.76
CA MET A 1 8.03 12.08 -39.32
C MET A 1 7.35 13.21 -38.55
N TRP A 2 6.02 13.34 -38.56
CA TRP A 2 5.31 14.45 -37.87
C TRP A 2 4.98 14.20 -36.37
N VAL A 3 5.00 12.94 -35.91
CA VAL A 3 4.65 12.59 -34.52
C VAL A 3 5.72 13.00 -33.50
N ALA A 4 6.99 13.07 -33.91
CA ALA A 4 8.11 13.36 -33.01
C ALA A 4 8.16 14.83 -32.52
N ILE A 5 7.50 15.76 -33.23
CA ILE A 5 7.49 17.19 -32.88
C ILE A 5 6.22 17.55 -32.07
N ALA A 6 5.17 16.74 -32.12
CA ALA A 6 3.90 17.05 -31.46
C ALA A 6 3.91 16.80 -29.93
N ILE A 7 4.69 15.82 -29.47
CA ILE A 7 4.79 15.43 -28.04
C ILE A 7 5.38 16.54 -27.14
N PRO A 8 6.49 17.23 -27.49
CA PRO A 8 7.02 18.29 -26.63
C PRO A 8 6.08 19.49 -26.51
N VAL A 9 5.29 19.78 -27.55
CA VAL A 9 4.38 20.94 -27.56
C VAL A 9 3.16 20.74 -26.65
N THR A 10 2.70 19.50 -26.45
CA THR A 10 1.57 19.21 -25.54
C THR A 10 2.01 19.06 -24.08
N ILE A 11 3.23 18.61 -23.81
CA ILE A 11 3.74 18.43 -22.44
C ILE A 11 4.01 19.78 -21.76
N ILE A 12 4.52 20.78 -22.50
CA ILE A 12 4.85 22.10 -21.94
C ILE A 12 3.64 22.80 -21.28
N PRO A 13 2.46 22.93 -21.92
CA PRO A 13 1.32 23.58 -21.29
C PRO A 13 0.77 22.76 -20.12
N ILE A 14 0.79 21.43 -20.18
CA ILE A 14 0.35 20.57 -19.06
C ILE A 14 1.29 20.74 -17.86
N ALA A 15 2.61 20.72 -18.07
CA ALA A 15 3.59 20.97 -17.03
C ALA A 15 3.45 22.38 -16.46
N MET A 16 3.18 23.38 -17.30
CA MET A 16 2.97 24.76 -16.88
C MET A 16 1.69 24.92 -16.03
N VAL A 17 0.59 24.25 -16.40
CA VAL A 17 -0.64 24.20 -15.61
C VAL A 17 -0.40 23.49 -14.28
N PHE A 18 0.32 22.36 -14.29
CA PHE A 18 0.66 21.61 -13.08
C PHE A 18 1.50 22.44 -12.12
N ILE A 19 2.54 23.15 -12.61
CA ILE A 19 3.36 24.07 -11.82
C ILE A 19 2.51 25.22 -11.28
N CYS A 20 1.63 25.81 -12.09
CA CYS A 20 0.76 26.91 -11.67
C CYS A 20 -0.27 26.51 -10.60
N MET A 21 -0.80 25.28 -10.66
CA MET A 21 -1.69 24.74 -9.62
C MET A 21 -0.94 24.39 -8.34
N PHE A 22 0.22 23.74 -8.44
CA PHE A 22 0.95 23.24 -7.28
C PHE A 22 1.88 24.25 -6.63
N ARG A 23 2.14 25.42 -7.24
CA ARG A 23 3.00 26.45 -6.63
C ARG A 23 2.56 26.89 -5.23
N ARG A 24 1.25 26.91 -4.95
CA ARG A 24 0.71 27.27 -3.62
C ARG A 24 1.02 26.20 -2.58
N ASN A 25 0.99 24.91 -2.95
CA ASN A 25 1.33 23.79 -2.07
C ASN A 25 2.85 23.64 -1.88
N ILE A 26 3.64 23.88 -2.94
CA ILE A 26 5.11 23.80 -2.91
C ILE A 26 5.71 24.96 -2.10
N ALA A 27 5.15 26.16 -2.17
CA ALA A 27 5.60 27.31 -1.39
C ALA A 27 5.52 27.06 0.14
N GLY A 28 4.46 26.39 0.61
CA GLY A 28 4.31 26.04 2.03
C GLY A 28 5.32 24.98 2.51
N LEU A 29 5.80 24.11 1.62
CA LEU A 29 6.83 23.13 1.93
C LEU A 29 8.25 23.74 1.92
N LEU A 30 8.50 24.68 1.01
CA LEU A 30 9.77 25.42 0.94
C LEU A 30 9.96 26.38 2.12
N ASP A 31 8.87 27.00 2.61
CA ASP A 31 8.92 27.83 3.82
C ASP A 31 9.28 27.01 5.07
N ARG A 32 8.85 25.74 5.13
CA ARG A 32 9.23 24.80 6.20
C ARG A 32 10.66 24.26 6.08
N ALA A 33 11.21 24.17 4.88
CA ALA A 33 12.59 23.71 4.68
C ALA A 33 13.63 24.80 5.00
N LYS A 34 13.25 26.08 4.95
CA LYS A 34 14.16 27.20 5.28
C LYS A 34 14.44 27.38 6.77
N THR A 35 13.74 26.69 7.66
CA THR A 35 13.92 26.79 9.11
C THR A 35 14.91 25.77 9.69
N VAL A 36 15.54 24.93 8.86
CA VAL A 36 16.52 23.93 9.32
C VAL A 36 17.95 24.37 8.98
N GLY A 37 18.55 25.08 9.95
CA GLY A 37 19.96 24.95 10.31
C GLY A 37 21.02 25.65 9.46
N TYR A 38 21.30 26.93 9.75
CA TYR A 38 22.64 27.50 9.54
C TYR A 38 23.13 28.24 10.78
N ARG A 39 23.78 27.47 11.67
CA ARG A 39 24.95 27.82 12.51
C ARG A 39 24.86 27.09 13.85
N GLY A 40 25.93 26.34 14.14
CA GLY A 40 26.13 25.68 15.42
C GLY A 40 26.09 26.69 16.56
N VAL A 41 25.06 26.53 17.39
CA VAL A 41 25.02 26.98 18.77
C VAL A 41 24.43 25.79 19.53
N GLU A 42 25.25 25.17 20.37
CA GLU A 42 24.76 24.30 21.43
C GLU A 42 23.83 25.13 22.31
N LEU A 43 22.53 24.94 22.14
CA LEU A 43 21.53 25.33 23.11
C LEU A 43 20.93 24.02 23.61
N GLN A 44 21.34 23.66 24.82
CA GLN A 44 20.65 22.69 25.66
C GLN A 44 19.27 23.28 25.94
N ALA A 45 18.34 23.04 25.03
CA ALA A 45 16.96 23.45 25.16
C ALA A 45 16.27 22.44 26.07
N ASP A 46 16.14 22.79 27.34
CA ASP A 46 15.00 22.31 28.15
C ASP A 46 13.72 22.84 27.47
N ILE A 47 13.22 22.09 26.49
CA ILE A 47 11.90 22.31 25.92
C ILE A 47 10.90 21.80 26.96
N PRO A 48 10.02 22.64 27.52
CA PRO A 48 8.99 22.16 28.43
C PRO A 48 8.06 21.18 27.68
N ASP A 49 7.97 19.97 28.22
CA ASP A 49 7.22 18.80 27.74
C ASP A 49 5.70 19.06 27.51
N GLN A 50 5.19 20.21 27.99
CA GLN A 50 3.79 20.60 27.86
C GLN A 50 3.40 20.94 26.42
N THR A 51 4.29 21.57 25.64
CA THR A 51 3.97 22.03 24.28
C THR A 51 3.72 20.86 23.29
N HIS A 52 4.35 19.70 23.50
CA HIS A 52 4.17 18.53 22.64
C HIS A 52 2.88 17.76 22.94
N ARG A 53 2.46 17.68 24.22
CA ARG A 53 1.22 16.99 24.61
C ARG A 53 -0.03 17.69 24.08
N ASP A 54 -0.08 19.01 24.13
CA ASP A 54 -1.27 19.77 23.71
C ASP A 54 -1.49 19.72 22.18
N VAL A 55 -0.41 19.71 21.39
CA VAL A 55 -0.48 19.57 19.93
C VAL A 55 -0.99 18.18 19.53
N GLY A 56 -0.53 17.12 20.20
CA GLY A 56 -0.97 15.75 19.95
C GLY A 56 -2.45 15.54 20.26
N LYS A 57 -2.92 16.08 21.39
CA LYS A 57 -4.33 16.01 21.79
C LYS A 57 -5.23 16.74 20.79
N ALA A 58 -4.87 17.96 20.40
CA ALA A 58 -5.64 18.73 19.41
C ALA A 58 -5.72 18.05 18.03
N ALA A 59 -4.67 17.31 17.63
CA ALA A 59 -4.68 16.54 16.38
C ALA A 59 -5.61 15.33 16.48
N ALA A 60 -5.60 14.61 17.60
CA ALA A 60 -6.48 13.47 17.86
C ALA A 60 -7.96 13.90 17.85
N ASP A 61 -8.29 14.98 18.56
CA ASP A 61 -9.66 15.50 18.64
C ASP A 61 -10.20 15.89 17.26
N ARG A 62 -9.38 16.51 16.40
CA ARG A 62 -9.76 16.83 15.01
C ARG A 62 -10.05 15.58 14.19
N LEU A 63 -9.26 14.52 14.37
CA LEU A 63 -9.44 13.27 13.65
C LEU A 63 -10.75 12.58 14.05
N VAL A 64 -11.05 12.56 15.35
CA VAL A 64 -12.30 11.99 15.88
C VAL A 64 -13.51 12.73 15.31
N HIS A 65 -13.48 14.06 15.30
CA HIS A 65 -14.58 14.85 14.77
C HIS A 65 -14.74 14.73 13.24
N ALA A 66 -13.66 14.52 12.50
CA ALA A 66 -13.70 14.37 11.05
C ALA A 66 -14.37 13.06 10.59
N LEU A 67 -14.46 12.05 11.47
CA LEU A 67 -14.99 10.73 11.17
C LEU A 67 -16.43 10.52 11.66
N ASP A 68 -17.10 11.57 12.15
CA ASP A 68 -18.41 11.42 12.79
C ASP A 68 -19.47 10.89 11.80
N SER A 69 -19.95 9.66 12.06
CA SER A 69 -21.06 9.06 11.36
C SER A 69 -21.86 8.15 12.32
N PRO A 70 -23.18 8.00 12.12
CA PRO A 70 -24.00 7.11 12.95
C PRO A 70 -23.48 5.66 12.96
N ALA A 71 -23.10 5.13 11.80
CA ALA A 71 -22.56 3.78 11.68
C ALA A 71 -21.23 3.60 12.44
N LEU A 72 -20.39 4.64 12.50
CA LEU A 72 -19.18 4.61 13.31
C LEU A 72 -19.51 4.53 14.80
N LYS A 73 -20.49 5.31 15.27
CA LYS A 73 -20.94 5.26 16.68
C LYS A 73 -21.47 3.89 17.08
N ASP A 74 -22.22 3.23 16.20
CA ASP A 74 -22.69 1.87 16.42
C ASP A 74 -21.52 0.87 16.49
N THR A 75 -20.53 1.03 15.62
CA THR A 75 -19.30 0.20 15.62
C THR A 75 -18.47 0.43 16.89
N GLU A 76 -18.30 1.68 17.32
CA GLU A 76 -17.62 2.01 18.58
C GLU A 76 -18.33 1.38 19.79
N LYS A 77 -19.67 1.45 19.81
CA LYS A 77 -20.46 0.83 20.88
C LYS A 77 -20.23 -0.68 20.90
N PHE A 78 -20.28 -1.35 19.76
CA PHE A 78 -19.99 -2.77 19.64
C PHE A 78 -18.57 -3.11 20.15
N ILE A 79 -17.55 -2.34 19.78
CA ILE A 79 -16.18 -2.55 20.25
C ILE A 79 -16.08 -2.40 21.77
N ARG A 80 -16.74 -1.40 22.36
CA ARG A 80 -16.77 -1.20 23.82
C ARG A 80 -17.43 -2.38 24.54
N GLU A 81 -18.55 -2.86 24.02
CA GLU A 81 -19.24 -4.05 24.54
C GLU A 81 -18.37 -5.30 24.43
N LEU A 82 -17.67 -5.49 23.30
CA LEU A 82 -16.73 -6.59 23.10
C LEU A 82 -15.61 -6.57 24.14
N LEU A 83 -14.95 -5.42 24.36
CA LEU A 83 -13.87 -5.30 25.35
C LEU A 83 -14.37 -5.57 26.77
N THR A 84 -15.56 -5.09 27.11
CA THR A 84 -16.21 -5.33 28.41
C THR A 84 -16.51 -6.82 28.60
N ASN A 85 -17.05 -7.48 27.57
CA ASN A 85 -17.36 -8.92 27.62
C ASN A 85 -16.11 -9.78 27.74
N LEU A 86 -14.99 -9.34 27.16
CA LEU A 86 -13.68 -9.97 27.31
C LEU A 86 -13.00 -9.65 28.65
N LYS A 87 -13.61 -8.81 29.51
CA LYS A 87 -13.09 -8.37 30.81
C LYS A 87 -11.72 -7.68 30.71
N ILE A 88 -11.49 -6.98 29.60
CA ILE A 88 -10.28 -6.20 29.38
C ILE A 88 -10.58 -4.81 29.93
N ASP A 89 -10.28 -4.59 31.21
CA ASP A 89 -10.64 -3.35 31.91
C ASP A 89 -9.48 -2.35 32.02
N GLU A 90 -8.25 -2.85 32.05
CA GLU A 90 -7.03 -2.04 32.13
C GLU A 90 -6.81 -1.23 30.85
N ALA A 91 -6.52 0.06 31.01
CA ALA A 91 -6.37 0.98 29.87
C ALA A 91 -5.25 0.56 28.91
N GLY A 92 -4.12 0.06 29.44
CA GLY A 92 -2.99 -0.41 28.62
C GLY A 92 -3.33 -1.64 27.79
N ASP A 93 -4.07 -2.59 28.37
CA ASP A 93 -4.50 -3.79 27.64
C ASP A 93 -5.55 -3.47 26.57
N LYS A 94 -6.48 -2.54 26.86
CA LYS A 94 -7.45 -2.02 25.87
C LYS A 94 -6.72 -1.43 24.67
N GLU A 95 -5.73 -0.56 24.90
CA GLU A 95 -4.94 0.05 23.82
C GLU A 95 -4.22 -1.01 22.97
N LYS A 96 -3.53 -1.95 23.61
CA LYS A 96 -2.81 -3.04 22.91
C LYS A 96 -3.74 -3.87 22.02
N VAL A 97 -4.92 -4.20 22.53
CA VAL A 97 -5.92 -4.98 21.76
C VAL A 97 -6.48 -4.15 20.61
N LEU A 98 -6.85 -2.89 20.85
CA LEU A 98 -7.36 -2.00 19.80
C LEU A 98 -6.34 -1.78 18.67
N ILE A 99 -5.06 -1.58 19.01
CA ILE A 99 -3.97 -1.49 18.01
C ILE A 99 -3.89 -2.78 17.18
N ARG A 100 -3.99 -3.95 17.83
CA ARG A 100 -3.93 -5.24 17.13
C ARG A 100 -5.12 -5.45 16.20
N TYR A 101 -6.34 -5.09 16.64
CA TYR A 101 -7.54 -5.14 15.81
C TYR A 101 -7.42 -4.21 14.60
N LEU A 102 -7.03 -2.94 14.83
CA LEU A 102 -6.84 -1.98 13.74
C LEU A 102 -5.79 -2.46 12.73
N ALA A 103 -4.68 -3.04 13.20
CA ALA A 103 -3.67 -3.62 12.32
C ALA A 103 -4.21 -4.80 11.49
N ALA A 104 -5.09 -5.63 12.07
CA ALA A 104 -5.73 -6.74 11.36
C ALA A 104 -6.74 -6.23 10.31
N ASP A 105 -7.52 -5.20 10.65
CA ASP A 105 -8.47 -4.57 9.72
C ASP A 105 -7.74 -3.90 8.54
N GLU A 106 -6.65 -3.17 8.81
CA GLU A 106 -5.81 -2.57 7.78
C GLU A 106 -5.20 -3.64 6.85
N LEU A 107 -4.74 -4.76 7.43
CA LEU A 107 -4.24 -5.88 6.65
C LEU A 107 -5.32 -6.47 5.73
N LEU A 108 -6.54 -6.63 6.24
CA LEU A 108 -7.70 -7.11 5.48
C LEU A 108 -8.06 -6.16 4.33
N ILE A 109 -8.07 -4.85 4.58
CA ILE A 109 -8.33 -3.82 3.56
C ILE A 109 -7.28 -3.92 2.44
N ARG A 110 -6.01 -4.08 2.79
CA ARG A 110 -4.94 -4.25 1.81
C ARG A 110 -5.13 -5.52 0.98
N PHE A 111 -5.54 -6.63 1.58
CA PHE A 111 -5.88 -7.84 0.82
C PHE A 111 -7.05 -7.63 -0.14
N MET A 112 -8.08 -6.90 0.27
CA MET A 112 -9.22 -6.58 -0.61
C MET A 112 -8.80 -5.70 -1.79
N GLN A 113 -7.91 -4.73 -1.58
CA GLN A 113 -7.36 -3.90 -2.65
C GLN A 113 -6.59 -4.73 -3.68
N VAL A 114 -5.71 -5.62 -3.20
CA VAL A 114 -4.98 -6.56 -4.09
C VAL A 114 -5.97 -7.45 -4.83
N GLU A 115 -6.89 -8.10 -4.12
CA GLU A 115 -7.90 -8.99 -4.71
C GLU A 115 -8.70 -8.31 -5.82
N SER A 116 -9.08 -7.05 -5.64
CA SER A 116 -9.88 -6.31 -6.62
C SER A 116 -9.16 -5.99 -7.94
N SER A 117 -7.82 -6.07 -7.96
CA SER A 117 -7.00 -5.57 -9.07
C SER A 117 -5.99 -6.59 -9.63
N ILE A 118 -5.70 -7.67 -8.88
CA ILE A 118 -4.75 -8.70 -9.30
C ILE A 118 -5.32 -9.60 -10.40
N TRP A 119 -4.48 -9.97 -11.37
CA TRP A 119 -4.87 -10.88 -12.44
C TRP A 119 -4.71 -12.35 -12.03
N GLY A 120 -5.50 -13.24 -12.65
CA GLY A 120 -5.40 -14.68 -12.41
C GLY A 120 -3.99 -15.24 -12.70
N SER A 121 -3.32 -14.76 -13.76
CA SER A 121 -1.94 -15.14 -14.08
C SER A 121 -0.95 -14.76 -12.99
N GLN A 122 -1.16 -13.63 -12.32
CA GLN A 122 -0.33 -13.18 -11.21
C GLN A 122 -0.57 -14.02 -9.95
N ILE A 123 -1.81 -14.46 -9.71
CA ILE A 123 -2.13 -15.41 -8.63
C ILE A 123 -1.38 -16.73 -8.85
N TYR A 124 -1.35 -17.27 -10.07
CA TYR A 124 -0.60 -18.50 -10.36
C TYR A 124 0.90 -18.37 -10.12
N ILE A 125 1.47 -17.19 -10.36
CA ILE A 125 2.87 -16.93 -10.01
C ILE A 125 3.05 -16.99 -8.51
N LEU A 126 2.16 -16.36 -7.73
CA LEU A 126 2.25 -16.42 -6.27
C LEU A 126 2.12 -17.86 -5.76
N GLU A 127 1.18 -18.64 -6.28
CA GLU A 127 1.04 -20.07 -5.93
C GLU A 127 2.34 -20.85 -6.21
N HIS A 128 2.95 -20.66 -7.39
CA HIS A 128 4.19 -21.35 -7.72
C HIS A 128 5.40 -20.86 -6.89
N LEU A 129 5.49 -19.56 -6.64
CA LEU A 129 6.52 -19.00 -5.77
C LEU A 129 6.37 -19.48 -4.31
N ASN A 130 5.15 -19.78 -3.87
CA ASN A 130 4.88 -20.34 -2.54
C ASN A 130 5.37 -21.79 -2.41
N ASP A 131 5.31 -22.56 -3.50
CA ASP A 131 5.87 -23.91 -3.55
C ASP A 131 7.41 -23.90 -3.61
N ALA A 132 8.01 -22.86 -4.20
CA ALA A 132 9.44 -22.71 -4.39
C ALA A 132 10.13 -21.91 -3.26
N ARG A 133 10.53 -22.60 -2.17
CA ARG A 133 11.17 -21.98 -0.98
C ARG A 133 12.41 -21.11 -1.29
N GLU A 134 13.22 -21.52 -2.26
CA GLU A 134 14.45 -20.80 -2.67
C GLU A 134 14.19 -19.73 -3.75
N GLY A 135 12.93 -19.49 -4.09
CA GLY A 135 12.52 -18.65 -5.21
C GLY A 135 12.83 -19.25 -6.58
N ILE A 136 12.33 -18.60 -7.61
CA ILE A 136 12.43 -19.01 -9.01
C ILE A 136 13.24 -17.95 -9.78
N PRO A 137 14.17 -18.33 -10.67
CA PRO A 137 14.84 -17.38 -11.55
C PRO A 137 13.84 -16.49 -12.30
N LYS A 138 14.09 -15.19 -12.35
CA LYS A 138 13.17 -14.22 -12.97
C LYS A 138 12.86 -14.57 -14.44
N GLU A 139 13.86 -15.06 -15.17
CA GLU A 139 13.75 -15.45 -16.58
C GLU A 139 12.82 -16.66 -16.77
N GLU A 140 12.83 -17.61 -15.82
CA GLU A 140 11.95 -18.77 -15.85
C GLU A 140 10.49 -18.37 -15.63
N VAL A 141 10.23 -17.46 -14.68
CA VAL A 141 8.88 -16.91 -14.45
C VAL A 141 8.37 -16.20 -15.71
N LYS A 142 9.24 -15.47 -16.43
CA LYS A 142 8.85 -14.83 -17.71
C LYS A 142 8.39 -15.87 -18.73
N ALA A 143 9.22 -16.90 -18.98
CA ALA A 143 8.95 -17.91 -19.99
C ALA A 143 7.67 -18.71 -19.70
N VAL A 144 7.41 -19.02 -18.42
CA VAL A 144 6.28 -19.88 -18.04
C VAL A 144 4.96 -19.12 -18.02
N TYR A 145 4.96 -17.86 -17.57
CA TYR A 145 3.71 -17.12 -17.29
C TYR A 145 3.48 -15.93 -18.22
N TYR A 146 4.49 -15.08 -18.37
CA TYR A 146 4.33 -13.84 -19.15
C TYR A 146 4.29 -14.13 -20.64
N ASP A 147 5.23 -14.92 -21.17
CA ASP A 147 5.32 -15.17 -22.61
C ASP A 147 4.07 -15.88 -23.14
N LYS A 148 3.56 -16.88 -22.40
CA LYS A 148 2.29 -17.55 -22.74
C LYS A 148 1.07 -16.61 -22.71
N ALA A 149 1.02 -15.68 -21.75
CA ALA A 149 -0.05 -14.70 -21.68
C ALA A 149 0.06 -13.66 -22.79
N ALA A 150 1.28 -13.24 -23.13
CA ALA A 150 1.57 -12.30 -24.21
C ALA A 150 1.24 -12.89 -25.59
N GLU A 151 1.48 -14.19 -25.80
CA GLU A 151 1.06 -14.91 -27.01
C GLU A 151 -0.47 -14.94 -27.15
N LYS A 152 -1.18 -15.22 -26.05
CA LYS A 152 -2.65 -15.33 -26.05
C LYS A 152 -3.36 -13.98 -26.17
N TYR A 153 -2.76 -12.91 -25.65
CA TYR A 153 -3.36 -11.56 -25.57
C TYR A 153 -2.41 -10.47 -26.09
N ALA A 154 -1.89 -10.64 -27.31
CA ALA A 154 -0.84 -9.79 -27.88
C ALA A 154 -1.14 -8.28 -27.84
N GLU A 155 -2.39 -7.87 -28.10
CA GLU A 155 -2.77 -6.45 -28.08
C GLU A 155 -2.61 -5.81 -26.69
N VAL A 156 -2.91 -6.54 -25.62
CA VAL A 156 -2.77 -6.06 -24.23
C VAL A 156 -1.29 -5.99 -23.84
N TYR A 157 -0.51 -7.00 -24.22
CA TYR A 157 0.90 -7.12 -23.82
C TYR A 157 1.86 -6.34 -24.72
N ALA A 158 1.41 -5.80 -25.85
CA ALA A 158 2.20 -4.89 -26.68
C ALA A 158 2.68 -3.64 -25.91
N LEU A 159 1.89 -3.17 -24.94
CA LEU A 159 2.20 -2.02 -24.09
C LEU A 159 2.54 -2.40 -22.64
N TYR A 160 2.33 -3.66 -22.26
CA TYR A 160 2.47 -4.13 -20.88
C TYR A 160 3.65 -5.09 -20.73
N THR A 161 4.84 -4.53 -20.48
CA THR A 161 6.09 -5.29 -20.39
C THR A 161 6.13 -6.25 -19.20
N TYR A 162 7.05 -7.21 -19.25
CA TYR A 162 7.27 -8.15 -18.13
C TYR A 162 7.67 -7.43 -16.82
N ASP A 163 8.43 -6.34 -16.92
CA ASP A 163 8.75 -5.55 -15.75
C ASP A 163 7.53 -4.84 -15.17
N ASN A 164 6.63 -4.29 -16.00
CA ASN A 164 5.36 -3.72 -15.53
C ASN A 164 4.48 -4.78 -14.87
N TYR A 165 4.45 -5.98 -15.46
CA TYR A 165 3.71 -7.12 -14.97
C TYR A 165 4.16 -7.56 -13.57
N LEU A 166 5.47 -7.55 -13.30
CA LEU A 166 6.02 -7.80 -11.96
C LEU A 166 6.02 -6.57 -11.04
N ALA A 167 6.00 -5.35 -11.59
CA ALA A 167 6.02 -4.13 -10.81
C ALA A 167 4.77 -4.03 -9.92
N TYR A 168 3.61 -4.46 -10.41
CA TYR A 168 2.41 -4.58 -9.60
C TYR A 168 2.63 -5.47 -8.37
N LEU A 169 3.13 -6.70 -8.57
CA LEU A 169 3.38 -7.65 -7.48
C LEU A 169 4.38 -7.12 -6.45
N ARG A 170 5.41 -6.39 -6.92
CA ARG A 170 6.39 -5.73 -6.05
C ARG A 170 5.81 -4.53 -5.31
N ALA A 171 5.02 -3.70 -5.98
CA ALA A 171 4.41 -2.50 -5.40
C ALA A 171 3.46 -2.83 -4.24
N PHE A 172 2.70 -3.92 -4.36
CA PHE A 172 1.86 -4.43 -3.28
C PHE A 172 2.61 -5.28 -2.25
N GLY A 173 3.91 -5.50 -2.46
CA GLY A 173 4.76 -6.28 -1.55
C GLY A 173 4.45 -7.77 -1.54
N LEU A 174 3.88 -8.33 -2.61
CA LEU A 174 3.53 -9.75 -2.72
C LEU A 174 4.73 -10.64 -3.04
N ILE A 175 5.72 -10.08 -3.73
CA ILE A 175 6.97 -10.75 -4.08
C ILE A 175 8.18 -9.90 -3.72
N ILE A 176 9.33 -10.55 -3.56
CA ILE A 176 10.64 -9.94 -3.34
C ILE A 176 11.65 -10.53 -4.33
N ASP A 177 12.66 -9.74 -4.69
CA ASP A 177 13.79 -10.20 -5.49
C ASP A 177 14.98 -10.47 -4.57
N ARG A 178 15.54 -11.68 -4.66
CA ARG A 178 16.75 -12.12 -3.95
C ARG A 178 17.76 -12.60 -4.99
N ASN A 179 18.69 -11.71 -5.36
CA ASN A 179 19.79 -12.04 -6.27
C ASN A 179 19.31 -12.60 -7.64
N GLY A 180 18.27 -12.00 -8.24
CA GLY A 180 17.72 -12.44 -9.52
C GLY A 180 16.73 -13.61 -9.42
N ARG A 181 16.42 -14.05 -8.19
CA ARG A 181 15.37 -15.03 -7.90
C ARG A 181 14.17 -14.31 -7.29
N LEU A 182 13.00 -14.53 -7.88
CA LEU A 182 11.74 -14.07 -7.33
C LEU A 182 11.30 -15.03 -6.22
N CYS A 183 10.97 -14.48 -5.06
CA CYS A 183 10.38 -15.22 -3.94
C CYS A 183 9.03 -14.60 -3.58
N ILE A 184 8.11 -15.40 -3.06
CA ILE A 184 6.92 -14.86 -2.40
C ILE A 184 7.34 -14.17 -1.09
N SER A 185 6.69 -13.06 -0.76
CA SER A 185 6.88 -12.40 0.54
C SER A 185 5.97 -13.03 1.60
N GLN A 186 6.20 -12.75 2.89
CA GLN A 186 5.27 -13.13 3.96
C GLN A 186 3.86 -12.55 3.72
N PHE A 187 3.77 -11.32 3.23
CA PHE A 187 2.50 -10.68 2.88
C PHE A 187 1.81 -11.42 1.71
N GLY A 188 2.56 -11.88 0.71
CA GLY A 188 2.05 -12.69 -0.39
C GLY A 188 1.51 -14.05 0.09
N VAL A 189 2.21 -14.71 1.02
CA VAL A 189 1.75 -15.98 1.61
C VAL A 189 0.44 -15.79 2.36
N GLU A 190 0.35 -14.77 3.22
CA GLU A 190 -0.89 -14.47 3.96
C GLU A 190 -2.03 -14.06 3.03
N PHE A 191 -1.72 -13.35 1.93
CA PHE A 191 -2.71 -13.04 0.90
C PHE A 191 -3.27 -14.30 0.21
N LEU A 192 -2.42 -15.29 -0.10
CA LEU A 192 -2.90 -16.57 -0.64
C LEU A 192 -3.80 -17.30 0.37
N GLN A 193 -3.43 -17.30 1.66
CA GLN A 193 -4.27 -17.88 2.73
C GLN A 193 -5.62 -17.16 2.82
N TYR A 194 -5.64 -15.83 2.68
CA TYR A 194 -6.86 -15.04 2.60
C TYR A 194 -7.76 -15.49 1.44
N LEU A 195 -7.21 -15.72 0.24
CA LEU A 195 -7.98 -16.22 -0.91
C LEU A 195 -8.57 -17.61 -0.66
N ILE A 196 -7.80 -18.51 -0.04
CA ILE A 196 -8.25 -19.86 0.34
C ILE A 196 -9.43 -19.77 1.31
N ASN A 197 -9.31 -18.96 2.36
CA ASN A 197 -10.34 -18.79 3.38
C ASN A 197 -11.66 -18.23 2.82
N ARG A 198 -11.60 -17.50 1.69
CA ARG A 198 -12.78 -16.98 0.97
C ARG A 198 -13.31 -17.90 -0.13
N GLY A 199 -12.74 -19.10 -0.30
CA GLY A 199 -13.12 -20.05 -1.35
C GLY A 199 -12.77 -19.58 -2.76
N LYS A 200 -11.78 -18.71 -2.92
CA LYS A 200 -11.37 -18.10 -4.20
C LYS A 200 -10.01 -18.59 -4.71
N SER A 201 -9.42 -19.58 -4.06
CA SER A 201 -8.18 -20.23 -4.53
C SER A 201 -8.42 -21.05 -5.80
N GLY A 202 -7.47 -21.02 -6.74
CA GLY A 202 -7.30 -21.94 -7.88
C GLY A 202 -8.50 -22.14 -8.85
N ALA A 203 -9.63 -22.67 -8.38
CA ALA A 203 -10.74 -23.13 -9.22
C ALA A 203 -11.50 -22.00 -9.94
N ARG A 204 -11.64 -20.82 -9.33
CA ARG A 204 -12.38 -19.69 -9.92
C ARG A 204 -11.58 -18.94 -11.01
N PHE A 205 -10.24 -18.92 -10.91
CA PHE A 205 -9.36 -18.24 -11.87
C PHE A 205 -8.90 -19.16 -13.03
N ARG A 206 -9.28 -20.45 -13.01
CA ARG A 206 -9.01 -21.41 -14.10
C ARG A 206 -9.95 -21.27 -15.29
N ALA A 207 -11.07 -20.56 -15.12
CA ALA A 207 -12.12 -20.43 -16.13
C ALA A 207 -12.10 -19.11 -16.93
N GLY A 208 -11.09 -18.25 -16.71
CA GLY A 208 -10.92 -16.94 -17.39
C GLY A 208 -9.74 -16.91 -18.35
#